data_AF-A0A7U9SF36-F1
#
_entry.id   AF-A0A7U9SF36-F1
#
_cell.length_a   1.000
_cell.length_b   1.000
_cell.length_c   1.000
_cell.angle_alpha   90.00
_cell.angle_beta   90.00
_cell.angle_gamma   90.00
#
_symmetry.space_group_name_H-M   'P 1'
#
loop_
_entity.id
_entity.type
_entity.pdbx_description
1 polymer ?
#
loop_
_entity_poly.entity_id
_entity_poly.type
_entity_poly.pdbx_seq_one_letter_code
_entity_poly.pdbx_strand_id
1 'polypeptide(L)'
;MEQIEYLISELPDMRFHIAAHTQVSDRLNKLEAAGNVKVYPQISRQDLDMLWDTCDFYLDINHYYEIYDAVNNAHVRNQMILGFEHTVHHRELMAGEGVFAGTAREQMVLMIKELTENPDRVQRFLSAQQQRKQEIWRNKWKRRENSHGI
;
A
#
# COMPACT_ATOMS: atom_id res chain seq x y z
N MET A 1 -12.95 -2.83 -1.34
CA MET A 1 -11.79 -2.03 -1.76
C MET A 1 -12.31 -0.71 -2.27
N GLU A 2 -11.82 0.38 -1.68
CA GLU A 2 -12.22 1.76 -1.97
C GLU A 2 -11.64 2.19 -3.33
N GLN A 3 -12.49 2.76 -4.21
CA GLN A 3 -12.13 3.30 -5.53
C GLN A 3 -11.42 2.36 -6.53
N ILE A 4 -11.37 1.06 -6.28
CA ILE A 4 -10.58 0.11 -7.11
C ILE A 4 -10.96 0.13 -8.60
N GLU A 5 -12.26 0.16 -8.94
CA GLU A 5 -12.70 0.21 -10.34
C GLU A 5 -12.22 1.48 -11.06
N TYR A 6 -12.22 2.62 -10.35
CA TYR A 6 -11.77 3.90 -10.90
C TYR A 6 -10.24 3.90 -11.10
N LEU A 7 -9.48 3.40 -10.13
CA LEU A 7 -8.02 3.32 -10.26
C LEU A 7 -7.61 2.41 -11.42
N ILE A 8 -8.29 1.26 -11.58
CA ILE A 8 -8.06 0.33 -12.68
C ILE A 8 -8.29 0.99 -14.04
N SER A 9 -9.36 1.78 -14.19
CA SER A 9 -9.68 2.43 -15.47
C SER A 9 -8.75 3.57 -15.81
N GLU A 10 -8.28 4.33 -14.81
CA GLU A 10 -7.44 5.53 -15.02
C GLU A 10 -5.93 5.24 -15.11
N LEU A 11 -5.52 4.01 -14.76
CA LEU A 11 -4.15 3.53 -14.77
C LEU A 11 -4.02 2.24 -15.63
N PRO A 12 -4.31 2.30 -16.94
CA PRO A 12 -4.29 1.12 -17.81
C PRO A 12 -2.90 0.48 -17.93
N ASP A 13 -1.83 1.26 -17.76
CA ASP A 13 -0.44 0.79 -17.84
C ASP A 13 0.07 0.16 -16.53
N MET A 14 -0.71 0.27 -15.44
CA MET A 14 -0.38 -0.34 -14.15
C MET A 14 -1.04 -1.71 -14.03
N ARG A 15 -0.27 -2.73 -13.63
CA ARG A 15 -0.82 -4.04 -13.31
C ARG A 15 -1.24 -4.12 -11.84
N PHE A 16 -2.53 -4.35 -11.61
CA PHE A 16 -3.09 -4.54 -10.27
C PHE A 16 -3.06 -6.02 -9.87
N HIS A 17 -2.46 -6.30 -8.72
CA HIS A 17 -2.46 -7.61 -8.09
C HIS A 17 -3.33 -7.60 -6.83
N ILE A 18 -4.43 -8.34 -6.85
CA ILE A 18 -5.38 -8.41 -5.71
C ILE A 18 -5.29 -9.81 -5.10
N ALA A 19 -4.67 -9.91 -3.94
CA ALA A 19 -4.44 -11.19 -3.25
C ALA A 19 -5.38 -11.37 -2.06
N ALA A 20 -5.91 -12.58 -1.88
CA ALA A 20 -6.75 -12.95 -0.73
C ALA A 20 -6.35 -14.32 -0.20
N HIS A 21 -6.42 -14.50 1.13
CA HIS A 21 -6.22 -15.82 1.75
C HIS A 21 -7.40 -16.77 1.55
N THR A 22 -8.59 -16.21 1.32
CA THR A 22 -9.83 -16.97 1.13
C THR A 22 -10.22 -16.98 -0.35
N GLN A 23 -11.33 -17.65 -0.63
CA GLN A 23 -12.08 -17.39 -1.85
C GLN A 23 -12.49 -15.92 -1.93
N VAL A 24 -12.59 -15.41 -3.16
CA VAL A 24 -12.98 -14.03 -3.46
C VAL A 24 -14.40 -14.01 -4.03
N SER A 25 -15.07 -12.86 -3.92
CA SER A 25 -16.42 -12.69 -4.48
C SER A 25 -16.41 -12.60 -6.00
N ASP A 26 -17.53 -12.91 -6.64
CA ASP A 26 -17.73 -12.73 -8.08
C ASP A 26 -17.45 -11.29 -8.54
N ARG A 27 -17.71 -10.30 -7.68
CA ARG A 27 -17.38 -8.91 -7.98
C ARG A 27 -15.88 -8.72 -8.17
N LEU A 28 -15.05 -9.30 -7.29
CA LEU A 28 -13.59 -9.19 -7.43
C LEU A 28 -13.10 -9.98 -8.65
N ASN A 29 -13.64 -11.17 -8.90
CA ASN A 29 -13.29 -11.95 -10.10
C ASN A 29 -13.58 -11.20 -11.40
N LYS A 30 -14.67 -10.44 -11.46
CA LYS A 30 -15.02 -9.63 -12.66
C LYS A 30 -14.00 -8.53 -12.97
N LEU A 31 -13.17 -8.11 -12.01
CA LEU A 31 -12.14 -7.09 -12.26
C LEU A 31 -11.07 -7.56 -13.25
N GLU A 32 -10.82 -8.87 -13.35
CA GLU A 32 -9.86 -9.42 -14.32
C GLU A 32 -10.23 -9.10 -15.79
N ALA A 33 -11.51 -8.81 -16.06
CA ALA A 33 -11.97 -8.43 -17.39
C ALA A 33 -11.36 -7.09 -17.89
N ALA A 34 -10.80 -6.26 -16.99
CA ALA A 34 -10.13 -5.01 -17.35
C ALA A 34 -8.75 -5.23 -18.03
N GLY A 35 -8.20 -6.45 -17.99
CA GLY A 35 -6.95 -6.81 -18.67
C GLY A 35 -5.66 -6.39 -17.94
N ASN A 36 -5.72 -5.36 -17.10
CA ASN A 36 -4.63 -4.89 -16.24
C ASN A 36 -4.77 -5.36 -14.78
N VAL A 37 -5.60 -6.37 -14.50
CA VAL A 37 -5.85 -6.91 -13.16
C VAL A 37 -5.57 -8.41 -13.12
N LYS A 38 -4.98 -8.88 -12.02
CA LYS A 38 -4.89 -10.31 -11.69
C LYS A 38 -5.32 -10.54 -10.24
N VAL A 39 -6.25 -11.45 -10.03
CA VAL A 39 -6.80 -11.80 -8.72
C VAL A 39 -6.24 -13.16 -8.28
N TYR A 40 -5.79 -13.23 -7.02
CA TYR A 40 -5.21 -14.43 -6.42
C TYR A 40 -6.06 -14.87 -5.24
N PRO A 41 -7.14 -15.66 -5.46
CA PRO A 41 -7.86 -16.31 -4.38
C PRO A 41 -7.00 -17.39 -3.74
N GLN A 42 -7.11 -17.55 -2.42
CA GLN A 42 -6.33 -18.52 -1.65
C GLN A 42 -4.83 -18.48 -1.96
N ILE A 43 -4.26 -17.27 -1.99
CA ILE A 43 -2.88 -17.06 -2.38
C ILE A 43 -1.89 -17.93 -1.56
N SER A 44 -0.94 -18.55 -2.25
CA SER A 44 0.13 -19.30 -1.60
C SER A 44 1.14 -18.34 -0.96
N ARG A 45 1.90 -18.82 0.03
CA ARG A 45 3.00 -18.00 0.61
C ARG A 45 4.04 -17.61 -0.44
N GLN A 46 4.36 -18.55 -1.35
CA GLN A 46 5.33 -18.32 -2.41
C GLN A 46 4.88 -17.20 -3.37
N ASP A 47 3.62 -17.22 -3.79
CA ASP A 47 3.07 -16.17 -4.65
C ASP A 47 2.99 -14.84 -3.90
N LEU A 48 2.61 -14.86 -2.63
CA LEU A 48 2.55 -13.65 -1.81
C LEU A 48 3.94 -13.03 -1.64
N ASP A 49 4.97 -13.83 -1.36
CA ASP A 49 6.36 -13.37 -1.27
C ASP A 49 6.86 -12.81 -2.61
N MET A 50 6.51 -13.45 -3.73
CA MET A 50 6.80 -12.92 -5.06
C MET A 50 6.14 -11.55 -5.28
N LEU A 51 4.86 -11.39 -4.96
CA LEU A 51 4.18 -10.10 -5.09
C LEU A 51 4.86 -9.01 -4.24
N TRP A 52 5.32 -9.37 -3.05
CA TRP A 52 6.05 -8.45 -2.20
C TRP A 52 7.36 -7.98 -2.82
N ASP A 53 8.07 -8.85 -3.53
CA ASP A 53 9.38 -8.54 -4.12
C ASP A 53 9.27 -7.89 -5.52
N THR A 54 8.14 -8.06 -6.21
CA THR A 54 7.97 -7.56 -7.58
C THR A 54 7.11 -6.30 -7.72
N CYS A 55 6.26 -5.99 -6.75
CA CYS A 55 5.39 -4.81 -6.83
C CYS A 55 6.11 -3.55 -6.33
N ASP A 56 5.90 -2.43 -7.03
CA ASP A 56 6.44 -1.12 -6.65
C ASP A 56 5.54 -0.37 -5.65
N PHE A 57 4.24 -0.63 -5.68
CA PHE A 57 3.22 0.04 -4.89
C PHE A 57 2.44 -0.94 -4.02
N TYR A 58 2.09 -0.50 -2.81
CA TYR A 58 1.07 -1.13 -1.98
C TYR A 58 -0.10 -0.15 -1.77
N LEU A 59 -1.28 -0.54 -2.22
CA LEU A 59 -2.50 0.26 -2.08
C LEU A 59 -3.31 -0.24 -0.89
N ASP A 60 -3.22 0.47 0.24
CA ASP A 60 -3.99 0.20 1.46
C ASP A 60 -5.41 0.77 1.33
N ILE A 61 -6.21 0.13 0.48
CA ILE A 61 -7.56 0.54 0.10
C ILE A 61 -8.61 -0.51 0.48
N ASN A 62 -8.24 -1.48 1.32
CA ASN A 62 -9.16 -2.48 1.83
C ASN A 62 -9.84 -1.99 3.11
N HIS A 63 -11.17 -2.16 3.24
CA HIS A 63 -11.91 -1.73 4.44
C HIS A 63 -11.89 -2.76 5.57
N TYR A 64 -11.48 -4.00 5.27
CA TYR A 64 -11.39 -5.05 6.27
C TYR A 64 -10.01 -5.05 6.91
N TYR A 65 -9.93 -5.66 8.09
CA TYR A 65 -8.69 -5.81 8.83
C TYR A 65 -7.51 -6.20 7.95
N GLU A 66 -6.39 -5.54 8.21
CA GLU A 66 -5.11 -5.92 7.67
C GLU A 66 -4.78 -7.37 7.99
N ILE A 67 -4.21 -8.05 7.00
CA ILE A 67 -3.68 -9.39 7.12
C ILE A 67 -2.20 -9.37 6.80
N TYR A 68 -1.44 -10.29 7.38
CA TYR A 68 0.00 -10.49 7.11
C TYR A 68 0.92 -9.32 7.43
N ASP A 69 0.55 -8.36 8.28
CA ASP A 69 1.39 -7.20 8.56
C ASP A 69 1.81 -6.52 7.24
N ALA A 70 0.85 -6.44 6.32
CA ALA A 70 1.03 -6.08 4.92
C ALA A 70 1.64 -4.68 4.74
N VAL A 71 1.22 -3.70 5.53
CA VAL A 71 1.77 -2.33 5.47
C VAL A 71 3.24 -2.34 5.88
N ASN A 72 3.61 -3.09 6.92
CA ASN A 72 5.01 -3.21 7.31
C ASN A 72 5.83 -4.03 6.29
N ASN A 73 5.26 -5.09 5.70
CA ASN A 73 5.89 -5.88 4.63
C ASN A 73 6.16 -5.05 3.37
N ALA A 74 5.21 -4.21 2.97
CA ALA A 74 5.39 -3.22 1.92
C ALA A 74 6.51 -2.23 2.28
N HIS A 75 6.51 -1.75 3.52
CA HIS A 75 7.50 -0.77 3.99
C HIS A 75 8.93 -1.32 3.98
N VAL A 76 9.17 -2.53 4.47
CA VAL A 76 10.52 -3.14 4.50
C VAL A 76 11.08 -3.44 3.11
N ARG A 77 10.20 -3.58 2.11
CA ARG A 77 10.57 -3.80 0.71
C ARG A 77 10.58 -2.53 -0.14
N ASN A 78 10.46 -1.37 0.51
CA ASN A 78 10.44 -0.07 -0.16
C ASN A 78 9.32 0.07 -1.21
N GLN A 79 8.20 -0.61 -1.02
CA GLN A 79 7.01 -0.31 -1.81
C GLN A 79 6.47 1.06 -1.39
N MET A 80 6.01 1.85 -2.37
CA MET A 80 5.34 3.12 -2.12
C MET A 80 3.93 2.85 -1.61
N ILE A 81 3.66 3.24 -0.37
CA ILE A 81 2.41 2.93 0.31
C ILE A 81 1.45 4.11 0.14
N LEU A 82 0.32 3.84 -0.50
CA LEU A 82 -0.76 4.82 -0.72
C LEU A 82 -2.07 4.26 -0.19
N GLY A 83 -2.98 5.11 0.28
CA GLY A 83 -4.30 4.67 0.72
C GLY A 83 -5.27 5.81 1.00
N PHE A 84 -6.51 5.48 1.34
CA PHE A 84 -7.54 6.47 1.68
C PHE A 84 -7.74 6.57 3.19
N GLU A 85 -8.16 7.73 3.69
CA GLU A 85 -8.32 7.99 5.12
C GLU A 85 -9.21 6.96 5.85
N HIS A 86 -10.17 6.35 5.15
CA HIS A 86 -11.10 5.36 5.71
C HIS A 86 -10.63 3.90 5.54
N THR A 87 -9.45 3.68 4.97
CA THR A 87 -8.89 2.34 4.70
C THR A 87 -7.49 2.15 5.25
N VAL A 88 -6.71 3.21 5.43
CA VAL A 88 -5.33 3.10 5.93
C VAL A 88 -5.26 2.48 7.34
N HIS A 89 -4.52 1.39 7.47
CA HIS A 89 -4.37 0.65 8.73
C HIS A 89 -3.25 1.21 9.60
N HIS A 90 -2.12 1.59 8.99
CA HIS A 90 -0.94 2.12 9.67
C HIS A 90 -0.52 3.48 9.11
N ARG A 91 -1.38 4.50 9.32
CA ARG A 91 -1.15 5.88 8.86
C ARG A 91 0.20 6.44 9.31
N GLU A 92 0.66 6.05 10.48
CA GLU A 92 1.95 6.47 11.06
C GLU A 92 3.17 5.96 10.28
N LEU A 93 3.03 4.91 9.46
CA LEU A 93 4.10 4.37 8.62
C LEU A 93 4.13 4.99 7.21
N MET A 94 3.08 5.70 6.81
CA MET A 94 2.94 6.25 5.46
C MET A 94 3.54 7.66 5.34
N ALA A 95 4.03 8.02 4.16
CA ALA A 95 4.32 9.41 3.85
C ALA A 95 3.03 10.24 3.96
N GLY A 96 3.12 11.48 4.46
CA GLY A 96 1.93 12.33 4.64
C GLY A 96 1.17 12.58 3.34
N GLU A 97 1.89 12.69 2.22
CA GLU A 97 1.34 12.83 0.87
C GLU A 97 0.82 11.51 0.26
N GLY A 98 0.99 10.38 0.96
CA GLY A 98 0.48 9.07 0.54
C GLY A 98 -0.93 8.75 1.05
N VAL A 99 -1.55 9.64 1.83
CA VAL A 99 -2.89 9.43 2.41
C VAL A 99 -3.88 10.42 1.82
N PHE A 100 -4.93 9.91 1.19
CA PHE A 100 -5.89 10.70 0.43
C PHE A 100 -7.27 10.67 1.09
N ALA A 101 -8.02 11.77 1.01
CA ALA A 101 -9.44 11.75 1.36
C ALA A 101 -10.20 10.78 0.42
N GLY A 102 -11.28 10.15 0.88
CA GLY A 102 -12.04 9.20 0.05
C GLY A 102 -12.62 9.79 -1.25
N THR A 103 -12.78 11.11 -1.31
CA THR A 103 -13.20 11.87 -2.50
C THR A 103 -12.03 12.28 -3.40
N ALA A 104 -10.78 12.11 -2.97
CA ALA A 104 -9.58 12.59 -3.65
C ALA A 104 -8.91 11.49 -4.51
N ARG A 105 -9.72 10.70 -5.21
CA ARG A 105 -9.26 9.58 -6.05
C ARG A 105 -8.47 10.05 -7.28
N GLU A 106 -8.86 11.19 -7.86
CA GLU A 106 -8.17 11.82 -8.98
C GLU A 106 -6.74 12.21 -8.57
N GLN A 107 -6.54 12.70 -7.35
CA GLN A 107 -5.24 13.07 -6.82
C GLN A 107 -4.34 11.84 -6.60
N MET A 108 -4.90 10.71 -6.16
CA MET A 108 -4.15 9.46 -6.04
C MET A 108 -3.65 8.98 -7.42
N VAL A 109 -4.49 9.05 -8.46
CA VAL A 109 -4.08 8.72 -9.84
C VAL A 109 -2.94 9.62 -10.31
N LEU A 110 -3.06 10.94 -10.09
CA LEU A 110 -2.01 11.90 -10.46
C LEU A 110 -0.70 11.61 -9.72
N MET A 111 -0.76 11.28 -8.44
CA MET A 111 0.41 10.90 -7.65
C MET A 111 1.07 9.65 -8.21
N ILE A 112 0.30 8.60 -8.52
CA ILE A 112 0.86 7.37 -9.09
C ILE A 112 1.55 7.65 -10.42
N LYS A 113 0.92 8.42 -11.32
CA LYS A 113 1.53 8.82 -12.61
C LYS A 113 2.83 9.60 -12.42
N GLU A 114 2.84 10.55 -11.50
CA GLU A 114 4.06 11.31 -11.17
C GLU A 114 5.18 10.40 -10.65
N LEU A 115 4.86 9.47 -9.74
CA LEU A 115 5.81 8.53 -9.18
C LEU A 115 6.34 7.54 -10.22
N THR A 116 5.54 7.15 -11.22
CA THR A 116 6.01 6.26 -12.31
C THR A 116 6.95 6.95 -13.30
N GLU A 117 6.86 8.27 -13.45
CA GLU A 117 7.62 9.02 -14.45
C GLU A 117 8.85 9.74 -13.88
N ASN A 118 8.96 9.87 -12.56
CA ASN A 118 9.96 10.71 -11.92
C ASN A 118 10.74 9.98 -10.79
N PRO A 119 11.95 9.47 -11.09
CA PRO A 119 12.80 8.81 -10.09
C PRO A 119 13.14 9.67 -8.86
N ASP A 120 13.33 10.97 -9.04
CA ASP A 120 13.60 11.89 -7.92
C ASP A 120 12.36 12.06 -7.02
N ARG A 121 11.16 11.96 -7.60
CA ARG A 121 9.91 11.94 -6.83
C ARG A 121 9.80 10.67 -6.01
N VAL A 122 10.10 9.51 -6.61
CA VAL A 122 10.13 8.21 -5.90
C VAL A 122 11.11 8.26 -4.73
N GLN A 123 12.33 8.74 -4.94
CA GLN A 123 13.33 8.81 -3.88
C GLN A 123 12.87 9.71 -2.71
N ARG A 124 12.27 10.86 -3.00
CA ARG A 124 11.74 11.76 -1.97
C ARG A 124 10.57 11.13 -1.21
N PHE A 125 9.65 10.50 -1.92
CA PHE A 125 8.49 9.82 -1.32
C PHE A 125 8.94 8.70 -0.37
N LEU A 126 9.81 7.80 -0.84
CA LEU A 126 10.35 6.72 -0.02
C LEU A 126 11.15 7.24 1.17
N SER A 127 11.95 8.29 0.99
CA SER A 127 12.70 8.91 2.10
C SER A 127 11.77 9.43 3.20
N ALA A 128 10.67 10.09 2.82
CA ALA A 128 9.66 10.56 3.78
C ALA A 128 8.97 9.38 4.49
N GLN A 129 8.62 8.32 3.77
CA GLN A 129 8.04 7.09 4.32
C GLN A 129 9.00 6.38 5.31
N GLN A 130 10.29 6.32 4.98
CA GLN A 130 11.31 5.72 5.85
C GLN A 130 11.54 6.56 7.11
N GLN A 131 11.55 7.89 6.99
CA GLN A 131 11.69 8.79 8.13
C GLN A 131 10.59 8.55 9.18
N ARG A 132 9.34 8.35 8.75
CA ARG A 132 8.22 8.03 9.66
C ARG A 132 8.47 6.79 10.50
N LYS A 133 8.93 5.70 9.88
CA LYS A 133 9.30 4.49 10.61
C LYS A 133 10.45 4.76 11.57
N GLN A 134 11.48 5.47 11.16
CA GLN A 134 12.60 5.80 12.06
C GLN A 134 12.15 6.62 13.27
N GLU A 135 11.23 7.57 13.11
CA GLU A 135 10.64 8.33 14.22
C GLU A 135 9.94 7.43 15.23
N ILE A 136 9.11 6.50 14.75
CA ILE A 136 8.43 5.51 15.60
C ILE A 136 9.45 4.68 16.40
N TRP A 137 10.52 4.24 15.74
CA TRP A 137 11.55 3.43 16.38
C TRP A 137 12.29 4.25 17.44
N ARG A 138 12.73 5.47 17.12
CA ARG A 138 13.37 6.39 18.08
C ARG A 138 12.49 6.61 19.31
N ASN A 139 11.19 6.84 19.11
CA ASN A 139 10.24 7.02 20.21
C ASN A 139 10.08 5.74 21.05
N LYS A 140 10.08 4.57 20.41
CA LYS A 140 10.05 3.27 21.10
C LYS A 140 11.30 3.07 21.97
N TRP A 141 12.49 3.43 21.49
CA TRP A 141 13.74 3.34 22.27
C TRP A 141 13.74 4.26 23.49
N LYS A 142 13.39 5.55 23.31
CA LYS A 142 13.29 6.51 24.44
C LYS A 142 12.36 6.03 25.55
N ARG A 143 11.22 5.43 25.20
CA ARG A 143 10.28 4.87 26.20
C ARG A 143 10.89 3.70 26.97
N ARG A 144 11.72 2.87 26.34
CA ARG A 144 12.38 1.72 26.99
C ARG A 144 13.45 2.17 27.97
N GLU A 145 14.22 3.20 27.62
CA GLU A 145 15.21 3.82 28.51
C GLU A 145 14.53 4.44 29.74
N ASN A 146 13.45 5.19 29.54
CA ASN A 146 12.71 5.82 30.64
C ASN A 146 11.90 4.84 31.52
N SER A 147 11.69 3.59 31.08
CA SER A 147 10.98 2.56 31.86
C SER A 147 11.92 1.61 32.62
N HIS A 148 13.23 1.66 32.37
CA HIS A 148 14.25 0.93 33.14
C HIS A 148 15.05 1.84 34.08
N GLY A 149 14.61 3.08 34.29
CA GLY A 149 15.08 3.94 35.38
C GLY A 149 14.34 3.59 36.67
N ILE A 150 14.85 2.59 37.39
CA ILE A 150 14.62 2.39 38.83
C ILE A 150 15.82 2.99 39.57
#